data_AF-A0A2E1FIU9-F1
#
_entry.id   AF-A0A2E1FIU9-F1
#
_cell.length_a   1.000
_cell.length_b   1.000
_cell.length_c   1.000
_cell.angle_alpha   90.00
_cell.angle_beta   90.00
_cell.angle_gamma   90.00
#
_symmetry.space_group_name_H-M   'P 1'
#
loop_
_entity.id
_entity.type
_entity.pdbx_description
1 polymer ?
#
loop_
_entity_poly.entity_id
_entity_poly.type
_entity_poly.pdbx_seq_one_letter_code
_entity_poly.pdbx_strand_id
1 'polypeptide(L)'
;MMQLIEAMFWFSSLWIIPLWSLMWFLPRHQITARVMNDLRICILPLLIPYAVMVLPNILDIFITLGSEMPTPELVIEFFQEDEVILIGWLHFLAFDILAGRYIWKRMLAFDRPIYISMPILILSMMVAPLGFLLGIITTWDSNDSSIDMNDKLVNHI
;
A
#
# COMPACT_ATOMS: atom_id res chain seq x y z
N MET A 1 7.57 18.43 19.10
CA MET A 1 7.88 17.37 18.12
C MET A 1 7.00 16.15 18.36
N MET A 2 7.04 15.54 19.55
CA MET A 2 6.18 14.39 19.93
C MET A 2 4.69 14.52 19.57
N GLN A 3 4.04 15.65 19.94
CA GLN A 3 2.62 15.87 19.63
C GLN A 3 2.29 15.90 18.13
N LEU A 4 3.21 16.42 17.30
CA LEU A 4 3.03 16.42 15.85
C LEU A 4 3.12 14.98 15.31
N ILE A 5 4.05 14.19 15.85
CA ILE A 5 4.25 12.81 15.44
C ILE A 5 3.02 11.96 15.75
N GLU A 6 2.51 12.07 16.98
CA GLU A 6 1.28 11.40 17.40
C GLU A 6 0.08 11.83 16.54
N ALA A 7 -0.05 13.13 16.23
CA ALA A 7 -1.12 13.62 15.38
C ALA A 7 -1.07 13.02 13.96
N MET A 8 0.11 12.96 13.35
CA MET A 8 0.33 12.37 12.03
C MET A 8 0.08 10.85 12.02
N PHE A 9 0.49 10.16 13.08
CA PHE A 9 0.22 8.74 13.29
C PHE A 9 -1.28 8.47 13.37
N TRP A 10 -2.01 9.18 14.23
CA TRP A 10 -3.44 8.99 14.42
C TRP A 10 -4.24 9.39 13.18
N PHE A 11 -3.86 10.48 12.52
CA PHE A 11 -4.46 10.91 11.27
C PHE A 11 -4.35 9.82 10.21
N SER A 12 -3.13 9.29 9.99
CA SER A 12 -2.89 8.25 8.98
C SER A 12 -3.64 6.95 9.33
N SER A 13 -3.59 6.54 10.60
CA SER A 13 -4.26 5.33 11.08
C SER A 13 -5.79 5.43 11.01
N LEU A 14 -6.36 6.62 11.18
CA LEU A 14 -7.80 6.83 11.01
C LEU A 14 -8.18 6.92 9.53
N TRP A 15 -7.32 7.47 8.68
CA TRP A 15 -7.57 7.68 7.26
C TRP A 15 -7.66 6.38 6.45
N ILE A 16 -6.87 5.36 6.81
CA ILE A 16 -6.92 4.07 6.11
C ILE A 16 -8.25 3.32 6.33
N ILE A 17 -8.92 3.52 7.47
CA ILE A 17 -10.14 2.79 7.86
C ILE A 17 -11.28 2.97 6.83
N PRO A 18 -11.67 4.20 6.44
CA PRO A 18 -12.71 4.38 5.42
C PRO A 18 -12.28 3.81 4.06
N LEU A 19 -11.00 3.89 3.69
CA LEU A 19 -10.51 3.33 2.42
C LEU A 19 -10.66 1.80 2.38
N TRP A 20 -10.22 1.12 3.44
CA TRP A 20 -10.37 -0.32 3.59
C TRP A 20 -11.83 -0.75 3.69
N SER A 21 -12.64 -0.03 4.48
CA SER A 21 -14.07 -0.30 4.61
C SER A 21 -14.80 -0.24 3.27
N LEU A 22 -14.49 0.76 2.44
CA LEU A 22 -15.03 0.87 1.08
C LEU A 22 -14.66 -0.34 0.22
N MET A 23 -13.42 -0.82 0.31
CA MET A 23 -12.98 -2.01 -0.43
C MET A 23 -13.62 -3.30 0.08
N TRP A 24 -13.83 -3.45 1.40
CA TRP A 24 -14.40 -4.66 1.98
C TRP A 24 -15.89 -4.82 1.70
N PHE A 25 -16.68 -3.77 1.93
CA PHE A 25 -18.14 -3.85 1.89
C PHE A 25 -18.72 -3.44 0.53
N LEU A 26 -18.07 -2.50 -0.16
CA LEU A 26 -18.58 -1.92 -1.40
C LEU A 26 -17.51 -1.93 -2.52
N PRO A 27 -16.88 -3.09 -2.85
CA PRO A 27 -15.77 -3.13 -3.80
C PRO A 27 -16.15 -2.64 -5.21
N ARG A 28 -17.41 -2.84 -5.63
CA ARG A 28 -17.91 -2.47 -6.98
C ARG A 28 -18.64 -1.12 -7.02
N HIS A 29 -18.71 -0.41 -5.90
CA HIS A 29 -19.49 0.83 -5.83
C HIS A 29 -18.76 2.00 -6.51
N GLN A 30 -19.52 2.92 -7.11
CA GLN A 30 -18.97 4.07 -7.83
C GLN A 30 -18.13 4.99 -6.94
N ILE A 31 -18.46 5.09 -5.64
CA ILE A 31 -17.67 5.86 -4.67
C ILE A 31 -16.31 5.21 -4.45
N THR A 32 -16.27 3.89 -4.20
CA THR A 32 -15.02 3.14 -4.04
C THR A 32 -14.17 3.27 -5.29
N ALA A 33 -14.77 3.14 -6.47
CA ALA A 33 -14.09 3.35 -7.73
C ALA A 33 -13.53 4.77 -7.87
N ARG A 34 -14.28 5.81 -7.49
CA ARG A 34 -13.81 7.20 -7.56
C ARG A 34 -12.65 7.45 -6.60
N VAL A 35 -12.82 7.08 -5.33
CA VAL A 35 -11.82 7.30 -4.27
C VAL A 35 -10.54 6.51 -4.55
N MET A 36 -10.65 5.24 -4.93
CA MET A 36 -9.49 4.39 -5.17
C MET A 36 -8.85 4.63 -6.54
N ASN A 37 -9.56 5.12 -7.55
CA ASN A 37 -8.91 5.50 -8.80
C ASN A 37 -8.14 6.82 -8.70
N ASP A 38 -8.59 7.76 -7.87
CA ASP A 38 -7.89 9.01 -7.64
C ASP A 38 -6.74 8.84 -6.63
N LEU A 39 -5.51 8.78 -7.13
CA LEU A 39 -4.31 8.68 -6.28
C LEU A 39 -4.19 9.84 -5.30
N ARG A 40 -4.73 11.02 -5.65
CA ARG A 40 -4.64 12.22 -4.81
C ARG A 40 -5.50 12.08 -3.56
N ILE A 41 -6.63 11.40 -3.65
CA ILE A 41 -7.54 11.21 -2.51
C ILE A 41 -7.10 9.98 -1.70
N CYS A 42 -6.69 8.92 -2.40
CA CYS A 42 -6.32 7.65 -1.77
C CYS A 42 -4.99 7.73 -1.02
N ILE A 43 -3.92 8.23 -1.67
CA ILE A 43 -2.54 8.05 -1.21
C ILE A 43 -1.93 9.35 -0.68
N LEU A 44 -2.26 10.50 -1.27
CA LEU A 44 -1.66 11.78 -0.88
C LEU A 44 -1.82 12.11 0.62
N PRO A 45 -2.99 11.85 1.27
CA PRO A 45 -3.14 12.09 2.70
C PRO A 45 -2.25 11.21 3.58
N LEU A 46 -1.73 10.09 3.06
CA LEU A 46 -0.75 9.23 3.75
C LEU A 46 0.69 9.65 3.43
N LEU A 47 0.94 10.12 2.21
CA LEU A 47 2.26 10.59 1.79
C LEU A 47 2.67 11.91 2.47
N ILE A 48 1.72 12.80 2.76
CA ILE A 48 2.03 14.08 3.41
C ILE A 48 2.63 13.86 4.81
N PRO A 49 1.99 13.10 5.73
CA PRO A 49 2.56 12.75 7.03
C PRO A 49 3.94 12.08 6.92
N TYR A 50 4.06 11.10 6.01
CA TYR A 50 5.32 10.40 5.78
C TYR A 50 6.43 11.34 5.31
N ALA A 51 6.17 12.18 4.31
CA ALA A 51 7.16 13.11 3.77
C ALA A 51 7.59 14.15 4.82
N VAL A 52 6.65 14.66 5.63
CA VAL A 52 6.97 15.62 6.70
C VAL A 52 7.93 15.03 7.73
N MET A 53 7.80 13.74 8.06
CA MET A 53 8.71 13.09 9.02
C MET A 53 10.01 12.60 8.42
N VAL A 54 9.97 12.14 7.16
CA VAL A 54 11.16 11.62 6.50
C VAL A 54 12.10 12.75 6.10
N LEU A 55 11.60 13.87 5.58
CA LEU A 55 12.45 14.93 5.03
C LEU A 55 13.54 15.43 6.00
N PRO A 56 13.27 15.66 7.30
CA PRO A 56 14.33 16.03 8.25
C PRO A 56 15.36 14.93 8.48
N ASN A 57 14.93 13.67 8.48
CA ASN A 57 15.75 12.50 8.82
C ASN A 57 16.36 11.80 7.59
N ILE A 58 16.02 12.23 6.38
CA ILE A 58 16.31 11.50 5.14
C ILE A 58 17.81 11.32 4.92
N LEU A 59 18.61 12.34 5.23
CA LEU A 59 20.05 12.28 5.05
C LEU A 59 20.67 11.24 5.99
N ASP A 60 20.25 11.23 7.25
CA ASP A 60 20.73 10.29 8.28
C ASP A 60 20.26 8.86 8.00
N ILE A 61 19.02 8.69 7.50
CA ILE A 61 18.50 7.40 7.02
C ILE A 61 19.39 6.88 5.87
N PHE A 62 19.69 7.72 4.87
CA PHE A 62 20.49 7.31 3.70
C PHE A 62 21.96 7.04 4.04
N ILE A 63 22.55 7.82 4.94
CA ILE A 63 23.94 7.61 5.38
C ILE A 63 24.02 6.30 6.19
N THR A 64 23.16 6.13 7.19
CA THR A 64 23.17 4.94 8.06
C THR A 64 22.88 3.65 7.30
N LEU A 65 21.90 3.65 6.38
CA LEU A 65 21.58 2.45 5.59
C LEU A 65 22.47 2.27 4.34
N GLY A 66 23.20 3.30 3.93
CA GLY A 66 23.99 3.32 2.69
C GLY A 66 25.50 3.25 2.89
N SER A 67 26.01 3.54 4.09
CA SER A 67 27.46 3.54 4.37
C SER A 67 28.04 2.14 4.59
N GLU A 68 27.25 1.20 5.10
CA GLU A 68 27.65 -0.18 5.34
C GLU A 68 26.63 -1.15 4.74
N MET A 69 27.06 -2.36 4.38
CA MET A 69 26.11 -3.39 3.96
C MET A 69 25.16 -3.64 5.14
N PRO A 70 23.84 -3.44 5.00
CA PRO A 70 22.93 -3.46 6.15
C PRO A 70 22.97 -4.84 6.79
N THR A 71 23.69 -4.97 7.90
CA THR A 71 23.66 -6.18 8.72
C THR A 71 22.37 -6.17 9.53
N PRO A 72 21.87 -7.35 9.94
CA PRO A 72 20.70 -7.42 10.80
C PRO A 72 20.86 -6.61 12.09
N GLU A 73 22.07 -6.53 12.65
CA GLU A 73 22.34 -5.73 13.85
C GLU A 73 22.12 -4.23 13.60
N LEU A 74 22.61 -3.70 12.48
CA LEU A 74 22.47 -2.28 12.13
C LEU A 74 21.00 -1.89 11.92
N VAL A 75 20.20 -2.77 11.31
CA VAL A 75 18.76 -2.55 11.16
C VAL A 75 18.08 -2.50 12.52
N ILE A 76 18.41 -3.42 13.42
CA ILE A 76 17.81 -3.45 14.77
C ILE A 76 18.14 -2.17 15.53
N GLU A 77 19.41 -1.72 15.50
CA GLU A 77 19.86 -0.48 16.14
C GLU A 77 19.13 0.75 15.56
N PHE A 78 19.00 0.81 14.24
CA PHE A 78 18.31 1.88 13.55
C PHE A 78 16.83 2.00 13.92
N PHE A 79 16.17 0.87 14.17
CA PHE A 79 14.78 0.81 14.64
C PHE A 79 14.64 0.91 16.17
N GLN A 80 15.66 1.37 16.91
CA GLN A 80 15.52 1.70 18.34
C GLN A 80 15.00 3.12 18.58
N GLU A 81 15.15 4.00 17.60
CA GLU A 81 14.69 5.39 17.69
C GLU A 81 13.18 5.48 17.44
N ASP A 82 12.44 6.03 18.41
CA ASP A 82 10.98 6.16 18.37
C ASP A 82 10.48 6.83 17.08
N GLU A 83 11.21 7.85 16.61
CA GLU A 83 10.88 8.59 15.39
C GLU A 83 11.03 7.74 14.12
N VAL A 84 12.08 6.92 14.06
CA VAL A 84 12.35 6.02 12.92
C VAL A 84 11.30 4.91 12.85
N ILE A 85 10.90 4.36 14.01
CA ILE A 85 9.82 3.37 14.09
C ILE A 85 8.51 3.95 13.55
N LEU A 86 8.17 5.19 13.93
CA LEU A 86 6.93 5.83 13.51
C LEU A 86 6.95 6.20 12.02
N ILE A 87 8.09 6.65 11.49
CA ILE A 87 8.31 6.82 10.05
C ILE A 87 8.10 5.49 9.31
N GLY A 88 8.67 4.40 9.82
CA GLY A 88 8.48 3.05 9.28
C GLY A 88 7.00 2.63 9.29
N TRP A 89 6.27 2.95 10.36
CA TRP A 89 4.83 2.69 10.44
C TRP A 89 4.04 3.43 9.37
N LEU A 90 4.29 4.73 9.18
CA LEU A 90 3.65 5.52 8.13
C LEU A 90 3.98 4.99 6.73
N HIS A 91 5.21 4.51 6.54
CA HIS A 91 5.63 3.84 5.31
C HIS A 91 4.78 2.58 5.05
N PHE A 92 4.61 1.71 6.04
CA PHE A 92 3.76 0.52 5.92
C PHE A 92 2.32 0.88 5.57
N LEU A 93 1.70 1.85 6.26
CA LEU A 93 0.32 2.25 5.96
C LEU A 93 0.14 2.71 4.50
N ALA A 94 1.09 3.49 3.98
CA ALA A 94 1.04 3.95 2.59
C ALA A 94 1.21 2.79 1.59
N PHE A 95 2.15 1.88 1.85
CA PHE A 95 2.40 0.71 1.01
C PHE A 95 1.26 -0.32 1.05
N ASP A 96 0.64 -0.52 2.21
CA ASP A 96 -0.49 -1.45 2.38
C ASP A 96 -1.69 -0.99 1.57
N ILE A 97 -1.98 0.31 1.55
CA ILE A 97 -3.05 0.87 0.70
C ILE A 97 -2.70 0.74 -0.78
N LEU A 98 -1.44 0.97 -1.18
CA LEU A 98 -0.99 0.77 -2.56
C LEU A 98 -1.17 -0.68 -3.02
N ALA A 99 -0.71 -1.63 -2.20
CA ALA A 99 -0.82 -3.07 -2.45
C ALA A 99 -2.29 -3.52 -2.45
N GLY A 100 -3.06 -3.13 -1.43
CA GLY A 100 -4.49 -3.41 -1.32
C GLY A 100 -5.29 -2.87 -2.49
N ARG A 101 -5.02 -1.64 -2.91
CA ARG A 101 -5.61 -1.01 -4.10
C ARG A 101 -5.28 -1.79 -5.37
N TYR A 102 -4.02 -2.22 -5.55
CA TYR A 102 -3.62 -3.00 -6.72
C TYR A 102 -4.38 -4.32 -6.80
N ILE A 103 -4.43 -5.07 -5.69
CA ILE A 103 -5.15 -6.34 -5.60
C ILE A 103 -6.65 -6.14 -5.77
N TRP A 104 -7.23 -5.11 -5.16
CA TRP A 104 -8.63 -4.73 -5.34
C TRP A 104 -8.96 -4.51 -6.82
N LYS A 105 -8.18 -3.70 -7.54
CA LYS A 105 -8.37 -3.48 -8.98
C LYS A 105 -8.27 -4.77 -9.78
N ARG A 106 -7.29 -5.62 -9.45
CA ARG A 106 -7.08 -6.90 -10.12
C ARG A 106 -8.27 -7.84 -9.90
N MET A 107 -8.77 -7.94 -8.68
CA MET A 107 -9.96 -8.75 -8.37
C MET A 107 -11.22 -8.23 -9.07
N LEU A 108 -11.38 -6.92 -9.21
CA LEU A 108 -12.45 -6.31 -10.00
C LEU A 108 -12.34 -6.64 -11.50
N ALA A 109 -11.13 -6.53 -12.07
CA ALA A 109 -10.90 -6.82 -13.47
C ALA A 109 -11.23 -8.28 -13.82
N PHE A 110 -11.03 -9.20 -12.87
CA PHE A 110 -11.33 -10.62 -13.01
C PHE A 110 -12.68 -11.04 -12.44
N ASP A 111 -13.58 -10.07 -12.22
CA ASP A 111 -14.95 -10.26 -11.74
C ASP A 111 -15.05 -11.16 -10.49
N ARG A 112 -14.02 -11.13 -9.63
CA ARG A 112 -13.98 -11.99 -8.44
C ARG A 112 -15.09 -11.58 -7.47
N PRO A 113 -15.77 -12.56 -6.86
CA PRO A 113 -16.90 -12.28 -5.99
C PRO A 113 -16.42 -11.76 -4.62
N ILE A 114 -17.32 -11.05 -3.94
CA ILE A 114 -17.00 -10.32 -2.70
C ILE A 114 -16.44 -11.23 -1.60
N TYR A 115 -16.98 -12.45 -1.48
CA TYR A 115 -16.58 -13.43 -0.47
C TYR A 115 -15.13 -13.94 -0.63
N ILE A 116 -14.53 -13.81 -1.83
CA ILE A 116 -13.10 -14.10 -2.05
C ILE A 116 -12.29 -12.82 -1.85
N SER A 117 -12.79 -11.70 -2.39
CA SER A 117 -12.03 -10.44 -2.35
C SER A 117 -11.88 -9.87 -0.95
N MET A 118 -12.92 -9.93 -0.11
CA MET A 118 -12.92 -9.39 1.24
C MET A 118 -11.86 -10.05 2.15
N PRO A 119 -11.79 -11.38 2.31
CA PRO A 119 -10.79 -11.99 3.18
C PRO A 119 -9.35 -11.74 2.69
N ILE A 120 -9.13 -11.68 1.37
CA ILE A 120 -7.83 -11.35 0.80
C ILE A 120 -7.46 -9.89 1.12
N LEU A 121 -8.40 -8.95 1.00
CA LEU A 121 -8.17 -7.54 1.35
C LEU A 121 -7.94 -7.35 2.85
N ILE A 122 -8.61 -8.12 3.71
CA ILE A 122 -8.34 -8.12 5.15
C ILE A 122 -6.93 -8.63 5.42
N LEU A 123 -6.52 -9.71 4.76
CA LEU A 123 -5.15 -10.19 4.82
C LEU A 123 -4.16 -9.13 4.29
N SER A 124 -4.49 -8.41 3.21
CA SER A 124 -3.65 -7.33 2.69
C SER A 124 -3.52 -6.16 3.65
N MET A 125 -4.50 -5.93 4.54
CA MET A 125 -4.43 -4.89 5.56
C MET A 125 -3.64 -5.32 6.80
N MET A 126 -3.68 -6.61 7.15
CA MET A 126 -3.01 -7.12 8.36
C MET A 126 -1.57 -7.59 8.06
N VAL A 127 -1.38 -8.24 6.92
CA VAL A 127 -0.14 -8.86 6.47
C VAL A 127 -0.03 -8.66 4.97
N ALA A 128 0.23 -7.41 4.55
CA ALA A 128 0.22 -6.99 3.16
C ALA A 128 0.90 -7.95 2.17
N PRO A 129 2.11 -8.48 2.42
CA PRO A 129 2.76 -9.41 1.49
C PRO A 129 1.98 -10.71 1.26
N LEU A 130 1.36 -11.25 2.31
CA LEU A 130 0.60 -12.49 2.23
C LEU A 130 -0.74 -12.28 1.51
N GLY A 131 -1.44 -11.19 1.83
CA GLY A 131 -2.66 -10.82 1.11
C GLY A 131 -2.38 -10.52 -0.37
N PHE A 132 -1.26 -9.87 -0.67
CA PHE A 132 -0.81 -9.61 -2.03
C PHE A 132 -0.52 -10.91 -2.81
N LEU A 133 0.19 -11.85 -2.18
CA LEU A 133 0.46 -13.17 -2.76
C LEU A 133 -0.84 -13.93 -3.07
N LEU A 134 -1.77 -14.01 -2.12
CA LEU A 134 -3.07 -14.66 -2.34
C LEU A 134 -3.90 -13.96 -3.41
N GLY A 135 -3.88 -12.63 -3.44
CA GLY A 135 -4.55 -11.84 -4.46
C GLY A 135 -4.01 -12.15 -5.86
N ILE A 136 -2.69 -12.32 -6.01
CA ILE A 136 -2.08 -12.77 -7.27
C ILE A 136 -2.52 -14.18 -7.62
N ILE A 137 -2.41 -15.13 -6.69
CA ILE A 137 -2.75 -16.54 -6.94
C ILE A 137 -4.21 -16.69 -7.39
N THR A 138 -5.13 -16.00 -6.71
CA THR A 138 -6.57 -16.04 -7.05
C THR A 138 -6.90 -15.36 -8.38
N THR A 139 -5.97 -14.61 -8.95
CA THR A 139 -6.12 -13.90 -10.22
C THR A 139 -5.09 -14.36 -11.26
N TRP A 140 -4.48 -15.52 -11.03
CA TRP A 140 -3.47 -16.12 -11.91
C TRP A 140 -4.10 -16.78 -13.14
N ASP A 141 -5.23 -17.44 -12.96
CA ASP A 141 -5.86 -18.31 -13.98
C ASP A 141 -6.70 -17.54 -15.02
N SER A 142 -7.00 -16.28 -14.73
CA SER A 142 -7.72 -15.41 -15.62
C SER A 142 -6.71 -14.73 -16.55
N ASN A 143 -6.43 -15.46 -17.64
CA ASN A 143 -5.49 -15.22 -18.71
C ASN A 143 -5.06 -13.76 -18.94
N ASP A 144 -3.75 -13.64 -19.13
CA ASP A 144 -2.97 -12.54 -19.72
C ASP A 144 -3.38 -12.21 -21.19
N SER A 145 -4.59 -12.59 -21.61
CA SER A 145 -5.05 -12.48 -23.00
C SER A 145 -5.45 -11.06 -23.40
N SER A 146 -5.63 -10.14 -22.43
CA SER A 146 -5.89 -8.73 -22.73
C SER A 146 -4.61 -7.93 -22.97
N ILE A 147 -3.47 -8.36 -22.41
CA ILE A 147 -2.16 -7.75 -22.66
C ILE A 147 -1.59 -8.27 -23.98
N ASP A 148 -1.73 -9.58 -24.25
CA ASP A 148 -1.22 -10.21 -25.47
C ASP A 148 -1.98 -9.78 -26.75
N MET A 149 -3.25 -9.37 -26.65
CA MET A 149 -4.02 -8.86 -27.80
C MET A 149 -3.58 -7.46 -28.22
N ASN A 150 -3.21 -6.60 -27.28
CA ASN A 150 -2.81 -5.22 -27.57
C ASN A 150 -1.39 -5.17 -28.15
N ASP A 151 -0.50 -6.06 -27.69
CA ASP A 151 0.86 -6.20 -28.24
C ASP A 151 0.84 -6.81 -29.66
N LYS A 152 -0.07 -7.75 -29.94
CA LYS A 152 -0.29 -8.26 -31.30
C LYS A 152 -0.86 -7.24 -32.28
N LEU A 153 -1.67 -6.28 -31.83
CA LEU A 153 -2.22 -5.23 -32.69
C LEU A 153 -1.20 -4.12 -32.99
N VAL A 154 -0.32 -3.80 -32.02
CA VAL A 154 0.72 -2.78 -32.20
C VAL A 154 1.88 -3.28 -33.06
N ASN A 155 2.24 -4.58 -32.95
CA ASN A 155 3.35 -5.16 -33.70
C ASN A 155 2.98 -5.66 -35.11
N HIS A 156 1.72 -5.50 -35.53
CA HIS A 156 1.23 -5.86 -36.88
C HIS A 156 0.73 -4.67 -37.72
N ILE A 157 1.04 -3.43 -37.30
CA ILE A 157 0.88 -2.20 -38.12
C ILE A 157 2.27 -1.70 -38.49
#